data_AF-A0A4S8LS87-F1
#
_entry.id   AF-A0A4S8LS87-F1
#
_cell.length_a   1.000
_cell.length_b   1.000
_cell.length_c   1.000
_cell.angle_alpha   90.00
_cell.angle_beta   90.00
_cell.angle_gamma   90.00
#
_symmetry.space_group_name_H-M   'P 1'
#
loop_
_entity.id
_entity.type
_entity.pdbx_description
1 polymer ?
#
loop_
_entity_poly.entity_id
_entity_poly.type
_entity_poly.pdbx_seq_one_letter_code
_entity_poly.pdbx_strand_id
1 'polypeptide(L)' 'VLPSIFNGEMPSLKLLLLTYYTSWPSGYFRNLTHLCLLDQCNVQPNSRPSTSEFLDFLEMSPQLEYLFL' A
#
# COMPACT_ATOMS: atom_id res chain seq x y z
N VAL A 1 2.98 12.74 4.36
CA VAL A 1 3.74 11.90 5.31
C VAL A 1 2.72 11.32 6.28
N LEU A 2 2.56 9.99 6.32
CA LEU A 2 1.73 9.34 7.33
C LEU A 2 2.24 9.75 8.72
N PRO A 3 1.38 10.14 9.68
CA PRO A 3 1.82 10.39 11.04
C PRO A 3 2.60 9.19 11.55
N SER A 4 3.57 9.39 12.44
CA SER A 4 4.38 8.32 13.04
C SER A 4 3.56 7.50 14.05
N ILE A 5 2.44 6.94 13.60
CA ILE A 5 1.49 6.12 14.36
C ILE A 5 2.21 4.96 15.06
N PHE A 6 3.33 4.53 14.48
CA PHE A 6 4.12 3.42 14.99
C PHE A 6 5.54 3.83 15.45
N ASN A 7 5.79 5.09 15.79
CA ASN A 7 7.12 5.57 16.22
C ASN A 7 8.28 5.21 15.27
N GLY A 8 7.98 5.04 13.98
CA GLY A 8 8.96 4.64 12.96
C GLY A 8 9.11 3.14 12.74
N GLU A 9 8.53 2.29 13.60
CA GLU A 9 8.57 0.83 13.48
C GLU A 9 7.21 0.28 13.05
N MET A 10 7.03 0.02 11.75
CA MET A 10 5.79 -0.60 11.26
C MET A 10 5.65 -2.03 11.80
N PRO A 11 4.56 -2.38 12.51
CA PRO A 11 4.30 -3.75 12.91
C PRO A 11 4.10 -4.66 11.69
N SER A 12 4.30 -5.97 11.85
CA SER A 12 4.00 -6.95 10.79
C SER A 12 2.49 -7.04 10.55
N LEU A 13 1.99 -6.16 9.69
CA LEU A 13 0.60 -6.16 9.25
C LEU A 13 0.35 -7.35 8.35
N LYS A 14 -0.78 -8.04 8.57
CA LYS A 14 -1.27 -9.07 7.65
C LYS A 14 -2.27 -8.50 6.65
N LEU A 15 -3.07 -7.54 7.10
CA LEU A 15 -4.11 -6.89 6.31
C LEU A 15 -3.85 -5.38 6.27
N LEU A 16 -3.87 -4.83 5.06
CA LEU A 16 -3.77 -3.40 4.82
C LEU A 16 -4.95 -2.93 3.97
N LEU A 17 -5.70 -1.96 4.49
CA LEU A 17 -6.77 -1.29 3.76
C LEU A 17 -6.43 0.19 3.63
N LEU A 18 -6.42 0.70 2.40
CA LEU A 18 -6.13 2.09 2.09
C LEU A 18 -7.19 2.67 1.16
N THR A 19 -7.69 3.85 1.50
CA THR A 19 -8.67 4.58 0.69
C THR A 19 -8.06 5.92 0.24
N TYR A 20 -8.26 6.32 -1.02
CA TYR A 20 -7.72 7.56 -1.61
C TYR A 20 -6.19 7.70 -1.47
N TYR A 21 -5.44 6.63 -1.66
CA TYR A 21 -4.03 6.57 -1.35
C TYR A 21 -3.17 7.00 -2.54
N THR A 22 -2.29 7.98 -2.34
CA THR A 22 -1.60 8.67 -3.46
C THR A 22 -0.08 8.45 -3.50
N SER A 23 0.52 7.72 -2.56
CA SER A 23 1.97 7.56 -2.51
C SER A 23 2.39 6.23 -1.90
N TRP A 24 2.96 5.31 -2.67
CA TRP A 24 3.49 4.06 -2.10
C TRP A 24 4.70 4.34 -1.22
N PRO A 25 4.67 3.97 0.07
CA PRO A 25 5.84 4.10 0.91
C PRO A 25 6.72 2.89 0.63
N SER A 26 7.74 3.08 -0.21
CA SER A 26 8.70 2.01 -0.50
C SER A 26 9.33 1.53 0.81
N GLY A 27 9.39 0.21 0.99
CA GLY A 27 10.02 -0.34 2.19
C GLY A 27 9.13 -0.46 3.42
N TYR A 28 7.93 0.11 3.43
CA TYR A 28 7.17 0.33 4.68
C TYR A 28 6.18 -0.80 5.01
N PHE A 29 5.38 -1.23 4.04
CA PHE A 29 4.44 -2.34 4.20
C PHE A 29 5.06 -3.60 3.58
N ARG A 30 5.21 -4.66 4.37
CA ARG A 30 5.83 -5.92 3.96
C ARG A 30 5.08 -7.10 4.54
N ASN A 31 5.23 -8.27 3.91
CA ASN A 31 4.65 -9.53 4.37
C ASN A 31 3.11 -9.45 4.54
N LEU A 32 2.45 -8.65 3.71
CA LEU A 32 1.00 -8.61 3.68
C LEU A 32 0.47 -9.94 3.14
N THR A 33 -0.67 -10.37 3.67
CA THR A 33 -1.48 -11.47 3.15
C THR A 33 -2.73 -10.94 2.47
N HIS A 34 -3.21 -9.75 2.88
CA HIS A 34 -4.40 -9.10 2.34
C HIS A 34 -4.10 -7.62 2.07
N LEU A 35 -4.34 -7.18 0.84
CA LEU A 35 -4.22 -5.79 0.42
C LEU A 35 -5.53 -5.33 -0.21
N CYS A 36 -6.13 -4.28 0.36
CA CYS A 36 -7.34 -3.65 -0.15
C CYS A 36 -7.08 -2.17 -0.46
N LEU A 37 -7.26 -1.79 -1.71
CA LEU A 37 -7.18 -0.41 -2.18
C LEU A 37 -8.58 0.01 -2.60
N LEU A 38 -9.13 1.05 -1.97
CA LEU A 38 -10.49 1.52 -2.23
C LEU A 38 -10.49 2.95 -2.74
N ASP A 39 -11.45 3.27 -3.61
CA ASP A 39 -11.71 4.63 -4.12
C ASP A 39 -10.48 5.36 -4.68
N GLN A 40 -9.54 4.62 -5.26
CA GLN A 40 -8.32 5.20 -5.85
C GLN A 40 -8.65 6.08 -7.07
N CYS A 41 -9.86 5.94 -7.63
CA CYS A 41 -10.30 6.61 -8.84
C CYS A 41 -10.53 8.12 -8.71
N ASN A 42 -10.76 8.63 -7.50
CA ASN A 42 -11.28 9.99 -7.28
C ASN A 42 -10.20 11.07 -7.10
N VAL A 43 -8.95 10.74 -7.38
CA VAL A 43 -7.79 11.63 -7.20
C VAL A 43 -7.27 12.13 -8.56
N GLN A 44 -6.63 13.30 -8.56
CA GLN A 44 -6.12 13.96 -9.78
C GLN A 44 -5.40 12.97 -10.72
N PRO A 45 -5.50 13.13 -12.06
CA PRO A 45 -4.99 12.16 -13.04
C PRO A 45 -3.52 11.73 -12.87
N ASN A 46 -2.70 12.54 -12.17
CA ASN A 46 -1.27 12.32 -11.98
C ASN A 46 -0.87 12.07 -10.51
N SER A 47 -1.82 11.93 -9.59
CA SER A 47 -1.53 11.69 -8.18
C SER A 47 -1.46 10.21 -7.83
N ARG A 48 -1.63 9.32 -8.81
CA ARG A 48 -1.49 7.89 -8.60
C ARG A 48 -0.06 7.45 -8.92
N PRO A 49 0.46 6.50 -8.15
CA PRO A 49 1.70 5.84 -8.52
C PRO A 49 1.53 5.08 -9.83
N SER A 50 2.63 4.95 -10.55
CA SER A 50 2.72 4.15 -11.77
C SER A 50 2.43 2.67 -11.52
N THR A 51 2.05 1.95 -12.58
CA THR A 51 1.88 0.49 -12.52
C THR A 51 3.17 -0.19 -12.05
N SER A 52 4.35 0.29 -12.44
CA SER A 52 5.62 -0.21 -11.95
C SER A 52 5.76 -0.08 -10.43
N GLU A 53 5.48 1.10 -9.86
CA GLU A 53 5.57 1.28 -8.41
C GLU A 53 4.54 0.42 -7.65
N PHE A 54 3.38 0.16 -8.26
CA PHE A 54 2.41 -0.78 -7.70
C PHE A 54 2.93 -2.23 -7.71
N LEU A 55 3.56 -2.68 -8.79
CA LEU A 55 4.18 -4.01 -8.87
C LEU A 55 5.34 -4.15 -7.88
N ASP A 56 6.20 -3.14 -7.79
CA ASP A 56 7.30 -3.08 -6.81
C ASP A 56 6.76 -3.20 -5.37
N PHE A 57 5.61 -2.59 -5.09
CA PHE A 57 4.94 -2.74 -3.80
C PHE A 57 4.41 -4.16 -3.56
N LEU A 58 3.81 -4.81 -4.56
CA LEU A 58 3.35 -6.20 -4.44
C LEU A 58 4.51 -7.18 -4.18
N GLU A 59 5.67 -6.95 -4.80
CA GLU A 59 6.87 -7.78 -4.58
C GLU A 59 7.35 -7.79 -3.12
N MET A 60 7.00 -6.77 -2.34
CA MET A 60 7.32 -6.70 -0.92
C MET A 60 6.50 -7.67 -0.05
N SER A 61 5.48 -8.31 -0.63
CA SER A 61 4.56 -9.21 0.06
C SER A 61 4.41 -10.51 -0.72
N PRO A 62 5.44 -11.38 -0.75
CA PRO A 62 5.41 -12.64 -1.51
C PRO A 62 4.37 -13.64 -0.98
N GLN A 63 3.80 -13.39 0.20
CA GLN A 63 2.73 -14.18 0.82
C GLN A 63 1.33 -13.58 0.59
N LEU A 64 1.18 -12.66 -0.36
CA LEU A 64 -0.11 -12.04 -0.64
C LEU A 64 -1.10 -13.09 -1.16
N GLU A 65 -2.20 -13.26 -0.44
CA GLU A 65 -3.28 -14.20 -0.76
C GLU A 65 -4.47 -13.47 -1.40
N TYR A 66 -4.74 -12.23 -0.96
CA TYR A 66 -5.87 -11.43 -1.41
C TYR A 66 -5.45 -10.03 -1.84
N LEU A 67 -5.88 -9.65 -3.05
CA LEU A 67 -5.72 -8.31 -3.61
C LEU A 67 -7.10 -7.78 -4.04
N PHE A 68 -7.49 -6.65 -3.47
CA PHE A 68 -8.71 -5.91 -3.81
C PHE A 68 -8.35 -4.49 -4.27
N LEU A 69 -8.95 -4.02 -5.37
CA LEU A 69 -8.62 -2.77 -6.06
C LEU A 69 -9.83 -1.86 -6.27
#